data_AF-A0A836KC95-F1
#
_entry.id   AF-A0A836KC95-F1
#
_cell.length_a   1.000
_cell.length_b   1.000
_cell.length_c   1.000
_cell.angle_alpha   90.00
_cell.angle_beta   90.00
_cell.angle_gamma   90.00
#
_symmetry.space_group_name_H-M   'P 1'
#
loop_
_entity.id
_entity.type
_entity.pdbx_description
1 polymer ?
#
loop_
_entity_poly.entity_id
_entity_poly.type
_entity_poly.pdbx_seq_one_letter_code
_entity_poly.pdbx_strand_id
1 'polypeptide(L)'
;MSAEPEVPVPLASAVTPPTESPASPPAVKANTLLDELDVFFSRGENTDRLRRFIEENDDTFALVAVENEMNTDTKGSLRLYQLFQKYVALVNGIIEDFLAFMDRQDESFLHTLTSAIQEEWKSPSTAYRYLCTSYIAASMDYKDFLDFADDMYSMTHYSMLMGESNDGEEDSSEEIADGVSGGGYGFDDMNLS
;
A
#
# COMPACT_ATOMS: atom_id res chain seq x y z
N MET A 1 -22.86 -55.45 52.16
CA MET A 1 -22.29 -54.31 52.91
C MET A 1 -20.78 -54.49 52.82
N SER A 2 -20.18 -53.92 51.76
CA SER A 2 -19.43 -52.64 51.81
C SER A 2 -18.00 -52.92 52.32
N ALA A 3 -17.02 -53.19 51.46
CA ALA A 3 -16.24 -52.23 50.64
C ALA A 3 -15.25 -51.42 51.48
N GLU A 4 -13.95 -51.73 51.33
CA GLU A 4 -12.86 -50.77 51.18
C GLU A 4 -11.59 -51.53 50.71
N PRO A 5 -11.11 -51.30 49.47
CA PRO A 5 -9.74 -51.63 49.07
C PRO A 5 -8.79 -50.44 49.32
N GLU A 6 -7.56 -50.77 49.75
CA GLU A 6 -6.39 -49.88 49.85
C GLU A 6 -6.22 -49.02 48.60
N VAL A 7 -6.02 -47.71 48.81
CA VAL A 7 -5.60 -46.77 47.76
C VAL A 7 -4.06 -46.73 47.74
N PRO A 8 -3.39 -47.07 46.64
CA PRO A 8 -1.98 -46.76 46.46
C PRO A 8 -1.81 -45.29 46.04
N VAL A 9 -0.77 -44.67 46.61
CA VAL A 9 -0.22 -43.36 46.34
C VAL A 9 -0.14 -43.04 44.84
N PRO A 10 -0.61 -41.87 44.35
CA PRO A 10 -0.32 -41.46 42.98
C PRO A 10 1.12 -40.96 42.87
N LEU A 11 1.85 -41.53 41.91
CA LEU A 11 3.11 -41.02 41.38
C LEU A 11 2.95 -39.54 41.00
N ALA A 12 3.73 -38.67 41.64
CA ALA A 12 3.90 -37.30 41.21
C ALA A 12 4.52 -37.31 39.80
N SER A 13 3.67 -37.15 38.79
CA SER A 13 4.09 -36.85 37.43
C SER A 13 4.59 -35.40 37.44
N ALA A 14 5.92 -35.24 37.49
CA ALA A 14 6.57 -33.95 37.34
C ALA A 14 6.36 -33.47 35.90
N VAL A 15 5.24 -32.78 35.68
CA VAL A 15 5.05 -31.95 34.50
C VAL A 15 5.91 -30.71 34.74
N THR A 16 7.10 -30.70 34.18
CA THR A 16 7.86 -29.46 33.98
C THR A 16 6.99 -28.52 33.14
N PRO A 17 6.68 -27.30 33.61
CA PRO A 17 6.07 -26.31 32.73
C PRO A 17 7.02 -26.07 31.55
N PRO A 18 6.49 -25.78 30.35
CA PRO A 18 7.36 -25.40 29.24
C PRO A 18 8.12 -24.17 29.69
N THR A 19 9.45 -24.28 29.66
CA THR A 19 10.36 -23.15 29.72
C THR A 19 9.86 -22.16 28.68
N GLU A 20 9.20 -21.09 29.13
CA GLU A 20 9.07 -19.86 28.36
C GLU A 20 10.49 -19.47 27.99
N SER A 21 10.84 -19.74 26.73
CA SER A 21 12.07 -19.25 26.14
C SER A 21 12.02 -17.73 26.31
N PRO A 22 12.90 -17.11 27.11
CA PRO A 22 12.87 -15.67 27.27
C PRO A 22 13.19 -15.12 25.88
N ALA A 23 12.23 -14.39 25.31
CA ALA A 23 12.42 -13.69 24.05
C ALA A 23 13.79 -12.99 24.10
N SER A 24 14.67 -13.40 23.18
CA SER A 24 16.07 -13.02 23.20
C SER A 24 16.20 -11.48 23.30
N PRO A 25 17.06 -10.94 24.19
CA PRO A 25 17.26 -9.50 24.37
C PRO A 25 17.53 -8.65 23.10
N PRO A 26 18.03 -9.17 21.96
CA PRO A 26 18.10 -8.40 20.71
C PRO A 26 16.74 -8.02 20.10
N ALA A 27 15.71 -8.86 20.23
CA ALA A 27 14.44 -8.64 19.54
C ALA A 27 13.65 -7.43 20.09
N VAL A 28 13.72 -7.22 21.42
CA VAL A 28 13.08 -6.07 22.07
C VAL A 28 13.71 -4.76 21.61
N LYS A 29 15.04 -4.72 21.50
CA LYS A 29 15.78 -3.53 21.04
C LYS A 29 15.52 -3.21 19.56
N ALA A 30 15.40 -4.24 18.72
CA ALA A 30 15.07 -4.10 17.31
C ALA A 30 13.66 -3.50 17.10
N ASN A 31 12.68 -3.98 17.87
CA ASN A 31 11.32 -3.42 17.83
C ASN A 31 11.28 -1.97 18.30
N THR A 32 11.94 -1.64 19.41
CA THR A 32 12.03 -0.25 19.89
C THR A 32 12.66 0.69 18.85
N LEU A 33 13.65 0.20 18.10
CA LEU A 33 14.29 1.00 17.06
C LEU A 33 13.37 1.26 15.86
N LEU A 34 12.56 0.27 15.46
CA LEU A 34 11.52 0.48 14.44
C LEU A 34 10.42 1.42 14.94
N ASP A 35 10.02 1.33 16.20
CA ASP A 35 9.08 2.28 16.81
C ASP A 35 9.62 3.72 16.72
N GLU A 36 10.90 3.92 17.07
CA GLU A 36 11.56 5.24 16.98
C GLU A 36 11.63 5.76 15.54
N LEU A 37 11.96 4.89 14.58
CA LEU A 37 11.99 5.23 13.16
C LEU A 37 10.60 5.60 12.62
N ASP A 38 9.58 4.82 12.99
CA ASP A 38 8.19 5.06 12.57
C ASP A 38 7.65 6.39 13.12
N VAL A 39 7.94 6.68 14.39
CA VAL A 39 7.64 7.98 15.00
C VAL A 39 8.37 9.11 14.27
N PHE A 40 9.63 8.91 13.86
CA PHE A 40 10.39 9.90 13.11
C PHE A 40 9.80 10.15 11.72
N PHE A 41 9.45 9.09 10.99
CA PHE A 41 8.76 9.18 9.69
C PHE A 41 7.42 9.90 9.80
N SER A 42 6.70 9.68 10.90
CA SER A 42 5.39 10.30 11.17
C SER A 42 5.44 11.76 11.58
N ARG A 43 6.63 12.36 11.74
CA ARG A 43 6.75 13.80 12.03
C ARG A 43 6.21 14.62 10.87
N GLY A 44 5.52 15.72 11.19
CA GLY A 44 4.88 16.60 10.20
C GLY A 44 5.82 17.07 9.08
N GLU A 45 7.09 17.33 9.39
CA GLU A 45 8.09 17.72 8.38
C GLU A 45 8.37 16.61 7.34
N ASN A 46 8.38 15.35 7.76
CA ASN A 46 8.68 14.20 6.90
C ASN A 46 7.44 13.75 6.12
N THR A 47 6.28 13.72 6.77
CA THR A 47 5.01 13.47 6.09
C THR A 47 4.69 14.57 5.07
N ASP A 48 5.03 15.83 5.35
CA ASP A 48 4.92 16.91 4.37
C ASP A 48 5.86 16.74 3.18
N ARG A 49 7.09 16.24 3.39
CA ARG A 49 8.02 15.94 2.28
C ARG A 49 7.44 14.88 1.35
N LEU A 50 6.91 13.79 1.92
CA LEU A 50 6.24 12.72 1.17
C LEU A 50 5.01 13.25 0.42
N ARG A 51 4.16 14.03 1.10
CA ARG A 51 2.97 14.64 0.49
C ARG A 51 3.33 15.54 -0.69
N ARG A 52 4.30 16.46 -0.52
CA ARG A 52 4.75 17.33 -1.62
C ARG A 52 5.31 16.54 -2.79
N PHE A 53 6.07 15.48 -2.50
CA PHE A 53 6.59 14.60 -3.55
C PHE A 53 5.45 13.98 -4.37
N ILE A 54 4.38 13.53 -3.73
CA ILE A 54 3.20 12.99 -4.40
C ILE A 54 2.53 14.09 -5.26
N GLU A 55 2.22 15.24 -4.66
CA GLU A 55 1.54 16.37 -5.32
C GLU A 55 2.34 16.89 -6.54
N GLU A 56 3.67 17.00 -6.43
CA GLU A 56 4.53 17.53 -7.49
C GLU A 56 4.70 16.56 -8.67
N ASN A 57 4.40 15.28 -8.48
CA ASN A 57 4.61 14.23 -9.48
C ASN A 57 3.32 13.50 -9.87
N ASP A 58 2.16 14.06 -9.53
CA ASP A 58 0.83 13.48 -9.76
C ASP A 58 0.61 13.00 -11.21
N ASP A 59 0.94 13.84 -12.19
CA ASP A 59 0.88 13.50 -13.63
C ASP A 59 1.72 12.26 -13.99
N THR A 60 2.82 12.03 -13.27
CA THR A 60 3.69 10.86 -13.50
C THR A 60 3.15 9.64 -12.77
N PHE A 61 2.54 9.81 -11.59
CA PHE A 61 1.81 8.74 -10.91
C PHE A 61 0.65 8.22 -11.77
N ALA A 62 -0.08 9.09 -12.47
CA ALA A 62 -1.17 8.70 -13.37
C ALA A 62 -0.75 7.71 -14.48
N LEU A 63 0.53 7.68 -14.85
CA LEU A 63 1.05 6.74 -15.85
C LEU A 63 0.96 5.28 -15.38
N VAL A 64 0.91 5.02 -14.07
CA VAL A 64 0.82 3.65 -13.52
C VAL A 64 -0.45 2.94 -13.97
N ALA A 65 -1.55 3.67 -14.22
CA ALA A 65 -2.80 3.11 -14.70
C ALA A 65 -2.70 2.54 -16.14
N VAL A 66 -1.67 2.92 -16.90
CA VAL A 66 -1.47 2.51 -18.30
C VAL A 66 -0.20 1.68 -18.47
N GLU A 67 0.82 1.94 -17.67
CA GLU A 67 2.17 1.38 -17.78
C GLU A 67 2.54 0.52 -16.54
N ASN A 68 1.55 -0.13 -15.92
CA ASN A 68 1.72 -0.86 -14.64
C ASN A 68 2.67 -2.07 -14.74
N GLU A 69 2.91 -2.56 -15.94
CA GLU A 69 3.83 -3.67 -16.17
C GLU A 69 5.29 -3.16 -16.11
N MET A 70 6.22 -4.04 -15.69
CA MET A 70 7.67 -3.79 -15.75
C MET A 70 8.22 -3.76 -17.18
N ASN A 71 7.57 -3.00 -18.07
CA ASN A 71 8.05 -2.67 -19.39
C ASN A 71 8.96 -1.45 -19.26
N THR A 72 10.14 -1.43 -19.87
CA THR A 72 11.06 -0.26 -19.84
C THR A 72 11.24 0.40 -21.21
N ASP A 73 10.53 -0.06 -22.22
CA ASP A 73 10.70 0.36 -23.61
C ASP A 73 9.80 1.55 -23.98
N THR A 74 8.89 1.95 -23.10
CA THR A 74 8.01 3.10 -23.32
C THR A 74 8.55 4.36 -22.64
N LYS A 75 8.20 5.51 -23.21
CA LYS A 75 8.51 6.81 -22.61
C LYS A 75 7.82 7.00 -21.25
N GLY A 76 6.65 6.38 -21.07
CA GLY A 76 5.90 6.41 -19.80
C GLY A 76 6.67 5.66 -18.71
N SER A 77 7.09 4.43 -18.99
CA SER A 77 7.87 3.63 -18.07
C SER A 77 9.21 4.24 -17.69
N LEU A 78 9.90 4.88 -18.63
CA LEU A 78 11.14 5.61 -18.31
C LEU A 78 10.89 6.78 -17.34
N ARG A 79 9.74 7.45 -17.44
CA ARG A 79 9.37 8.52 -16.49
C ARG A 79 9.01 7.95 -15.12
N LEU A 80 8.29 6.83 -15.06
CA LEU A 80 8.00 6.12 -13.82
C LEU A 80 9.28 5.64 -13.13
N TYR A 81 10.24 5.11 -13.90
CA TYR A 81 11.54 4.72 -13.36
C TYR A 81 12.36 5.93 -12.84
N GLN A 82 12.32 7.07 -13.54
CA GLN A 82 12.91 8.31 -13.02
C GLN A 82 12.23 8.79 -11.74
N LEU A 83 10.91 8.64 -11.64
CA LEU A 83 10.16 8.96 -10.43
C LEU A 83 10.57 8.04 -9.27
N PHE A 84 10.72 6.73 -9.52
CA PHE A 84 11.26 5.77 -8.56
C PHE A 84 12.62 6.23 -8.03
N GLN A 85 13.56 6.62 -8.89
CA GLN A 85 14.87 7.11 -8.44
C GLN A 85 14.77 8.33 -7.53
N LYS A 86 13.86 9.27 -7.82
CA LYS A 86 13.61 10.42 -6.94
C LYS A 86 12.99 9.99 -5.61
N TYR A 87 12.08 9.02 -5.63
CA TYR A 87 11.47 8.44 -4.44
C TYR A 87 12.51 7.76 -3.54
N VAL A 88 13.43 6.97 -4.13
CA VAL A 88 14.57 6.38 -3.40
C VAL A 88 15.41 7.46 -2.72
N ALA A 89 15.74 8.53 -3.45
CA ALA A 89 16.51 9.65 -2.87
C ALA A 89 15.77 10.34 -1.72
N LEU A 90 14.44 10.51 -1.84
CA LEU A 90 13.60 11.07 -0.80
C LEU A 90 13.62 10.21 0.48
N VAL A 91 13.36 8.91 0.35
CA VAL A 91 13.33 7.98 1.48
C VAL A 91 14.71 7.89 2.13
N ASN A 92 15.78 7.77 1.34
CA ASN A 92 17.14 7.78 1.86
C ASN A 92 17.46 9.07 2.63
N GLY A 93 17.04 10.24 2.11
CA GLY A 93 17.22 11.50 2.83
C GLY A 93 16.51 11.52 4.19
N ILE A 94 15.30 10.96 4.30
CA ILE A 94 14.59 10.85 5.59
C ILE A 94 15.34 9.90 6.54
N ILE A 95 15.86 8.78 6.04
CA ILE A 95 16.66 7.83 6.85
C ILE A 95 17.96 8.49 7.31
N GLU A 96 18.68 9.19 6.44
CA GLU A 96 19.90 9.91 6.78
C GLU A 96 19.65 10.96 7.88
N ASP A 97 18.56 11.70 7.78
CA ASP A 97 18.15 12.66 8.82
C ASP A 97 17.83 11.96 10.16
N PHE A 98 17.22 10.77 10.12
CA PHE A 98 17.00 9.96 11.33
C PHE A 98 18.32 9.50 11.97
N LEU A 99 19.27 9.01 11.17
CA LEU A 99 20.58 8.59 11.66
C LEU A 99 21.34 9.75 12.31
N ALA A 100 21.24 10.95 11.71
CA ALA A 100 21.79 12.17 12.27
C ALA A 100 21.07 12.59 13.58
N PHE A 101 19.74 12.49 13.62
CA PHE A 101 18.94 12.80 14.82
C PHE A 101 19.29 11.88 16.00
N MET A 102 19.58 10.61 15.74
CA MET A 102 19.95 9.65 16.78
C MET A 102 21.39 9.81 17.28
N ASP A 103 22.21 10.63 16.61
CA ASP A 103 23.67 10.74 16.82
C ASP A 103 24.36 9.35 16.79
N ARG A 104 23.83 8.46 15.94
CA ARG A 104 24.21 7.04 15.88
C ARG A 104 24.42 6.64 14.42
N GLN A 105 25.63 6.88 13.93
CA GLN A 105 26.09 6.37 12.64
C GLN A 105 27.01 5.14 12.79
N ASP A 106 26.98 4.47 13.94
CA ASP A 106 27.82 3.29 14.12
C ASP A 106 27.32 2.14 13.22
N GLU A 107 28.24 1.35 12.66
CA GLU A 107 27.89 0.24 11.75
C GLU A 107 27.00 -0.82 12.43
N SER A 108 27.11 -0.97 13.75
CA SER A 108 26.34 -1.95 14.52
C SER A 108 24.87 -1.56 14.64
N PHE A 109 24.58 -0.26 14.71
CA PHE A 109 23.27 0.34 14.73
C PHE A 109 22.59 0.19 13.37
N LEU A 110 23.32 0.49 12.28
CA LEU A 110 22.83 0.27 10.91
C LEU A 110 22.50 -1.20 10.65
N HIS A 111 23.38 -2.10 11.10
CA HIS A 111 23.15 -3.53 11.00
C HIS A 111 21.90 -3.95 11.80
N THR A 112 21.73 -3.40 13.01
CA THR A 112 20.56 -3.67 13.86
C THR A 112 19.27 -3.17 13.22
N LEU A 113 19.27 -1.95 12.67
CA LEU A 113 18.12 -1.37 11.99
C LEU A 113 17.74 -2.18 10.75
N THR A 114 18.73 -2.52 9.92
CA THR A 114 18.52 -3.35 8.73
C THR A 114 17.94 -4.71 9.09
N SER A 115 18.48 -5.34 10.14
CA SER A 115 17.97 -6.63 10.63
C SER A 115 16.53 -6.50 11.12
N ALA A 116 16.19 -5.41 11.82
CA ALA A 116 14.84 -5.18 12.30
C ALA A 116 13.83 -5.04 11.14
N ILE A 117 14.17 -4.24 10.12
CA ILE A 117 13.33 -4.07 8.91
C ILE A 117 13.13 -5.41 8.20
N GLN A 118 14.19 -6.19 8.02
CA GLN A 118 14.11 -7.50 7.38
C GLN A 118 13.23 -8.49 8.17
N GLU A 119 13.28 -8.47 9.49
CA GLU A 119 12.42 -9.31 10.32
C GLU A 119 10.95 -8.88 10.24
N GLU A 120 10.66 -7.58 10.19
CA GLU A 120 9.31 -7.07 9.97
C GLU A 120 8.73 -7.56 8.63
N TRP A 121 9.54 -7.58 7.57
CA TRP A 121 9.12 -8.05 6.24
C TRP A 121 8.95 -9.58 6.13
N LYS A 122 9.56 -10.35 7.03
CA LYS A 122 9.33 -11.80 7.12
C LYS A 122 8.03 -12.15 7.84
N SER A 123 7.36 -11.16 8.43
CA SER A 123 6.10 -11.38 9.14
C SER A 123 5.05 -11.98 8.20
N PRO A 124 4.31 -13.04 8.60
CA PRO A 124 3.26 -13.65 7.79
C PRO A 124 2.00 -12.76 7.64
N SER A 125 1.99 -11.58 8.25
CA SER A 125 0.96 -10.56 8.05
C SER A 125 1.01 -10.04 6.62
N THR A 126 -0.15 -9.91 5.98
CA THR A 126 -0.28 -9.27 4.65
C THR A 126 -0.08 -7.76 4.69
N ALA A 127 0.09 -7.16 5.87
CA ALA A 127 0.32 -5.74 6.07
C ALA A 127 1.53 -5.52 7.00
N TYR A 128 2.37 -4.55 6.64
CA TYR A 128 3.47 -4.08 7.47
C TYR A 128 2.92 -3.41 8.75
N ARG A 129 3.51 -3.71 9.91
CA ARG A 129 3.12 -3.10 11.19
C ARG A 129 3.50 -1.63 11.29
N TYR A 130 4.61 -1.26 10.64
CA TYR A 130 5.17 0.09 10.67
C TYR A 130 5.03 0.77 9.32
N LEU A 131 4.50 1.98 9.31
CA LEU A 131 4.32 2.78 8.10
C LEU A 131 5.67 3.10 7.45
N CYS A 132 6.71 3.37 8.25
CA CYS A 132 8.04 3.60 7.70
C CYS A 132 8.54 2.41 6.86
N THR A 133 8.22 1.18 7.24
CA THR A 133 8.68 -0.01 6.53
C THR A 133 8.01 -0.23 5.18
N SER A 134 6.78 0.26 4.97
CA SER A 134 6.15 0.22 3.64
C SER A 134 6.81 1.22 2.69
N TYR A 135 7.09 2.44 3.17
CA TYR A 135 7.81 3.43 2.37
C TYR A 135 9.22 2.97 2.00
N ILE A 136 9.92 2.32 2.94
CA ILE A 136 11.25 1.76 2.70
C ILE A 136 11.18 0.60 1.70
N ALA A 137 10.21 -0.30 1.80
CA ALA A 137 10.05 -1.40 0.85
C ALA A 137 9.87 -0.89 -0.59
N ALA A 138 8.96 0.08 -0.79
CA ALA A 138 8.76 0.74 -2.07
C ALA A 138 9.99 1.50 -2.60
N SER A 139 11.00 1.75 -1.76
CA SER A 139 12.27 2.39 -2.19
C SER A 139 13.34 1.37 -2.59
N MET A 140 13.15 0.10 -2.26
CA MET A 140 14.12 -0.96 -2.51
C MET A 140 13.84 -1.75 -3.78
N ASP A 141 12.57 -1.90 -4.15
CA ASP A 141 12.16 -2.65 -5.32
C ASP A 141 11.23 -1.83 -6.23
N TYR A 142 11.48 -1.88 -7.54
CA TYR A 142 10.68 -1.12 -8.50
C TYR A 142 9.25 -1.66 -8.63
N LYS A 143 9.02 -2.95 -8.42
CA LYS A 143 7.66 -3.52 -8.40
C LYS A 143 6.88 -2.96 -7.23
N ASP A 144 7.47 -2.99 -6.04
CA ASP A 144 6.83 -2.48 -4.83
C ASP A 144 6.57 -0.97 -4.94
N PHE A 145 7.45 -0.25 -5.64
CA PHE A 145 7.20 1.15 -6.01
C PHE A 145 5.99 1.32 -6.93
N LEU A 146 5.83 0.48 -7.96
CA LEU A 146 4.68 0.55 -8.87
C LEU A 146 3.37 0.25 -8.13
N ASP A 147 3.38 -0.77 -7.27
CA ASP A 147 2.22 -1.11 -6.43
C ASP A 147 1.87 0.06 -5.49
N PHE A 148 2.88 0.71 -4.87
CA PHE A 148 2.71 1.94 -4.10
C PHE A 148 2.17 3.12 -4.93
N ALA A 149 2.69 3.31 -6.15
CA ALA A 149 2.27 4.37 -7.04
C ALA A 149 0.81 4.22 -7.48
N ASP A 150 0.37 2.98 -7.73
CA ASP A 150 -1.00 2.63 -8.06
C ASP A 150 -1.94 2.89 -6.88
N ASP A 151 -1.56 2.48 -5.66
CA ASP A 151 -2.31 2.76 -4.44
C ASP A 151 -2.47 4.28 -4.22
N MET A 152 -1.39 5.05 -4.35
CA MET A 152 -1.41 6.51 -4.15
C MET A 152 -2.26 7.23 -5.19
N TYR A 153 -2.15 6.83 -6.46
CA TYR A 153 -2.97 7.38 -7.53
C TYR A 153 -4.45 7.03 -7.32
N SER A 154 -4.75 5.77 -7.00
CA SER A 154 -6.11 5.30 -6.74
C SER A 154 -6.77 5.96 -5.54
N MET A 155 -6.01 6.23 -4.46
CA MET A 155 -6.52 6.93 -3.27
C MET A 155 -6.89 8.39 -3.56
N THR A 156 -6.21 9.04 -4.49
CA THR A 156 -6.41 10.46 -4.84
C THR A 156 -7.39 10.66 -6.00
N HIS A 157 -7.51 9.67 -6.87
CA HIS A 157 -8.29 9.74 -8.11
C HIS A 157 -9.41 8.70 -8.17
N TYR A 158 -9.87 8.20 -7.01
CA TYR A 158 -10.90 7.17 -6.91
C TYR A 158 -12.11 7.50 -7.80
N SER A 159 -12.18 6.87 -8.97
CA SER A 159 -13.39 6.92 -9.78
C SER A 159 -14.34 5.93 -9.15
N MET A 160 -15.43 6.40 -8.52
CA MET A 160 -16.61 5.56 -8.45
C MET A 160 -16.97 5.25 -9.89
N LEU A 161 -16.59 4.06 -10.37
CA LEU A 161 -17.29 3.40 -11.48
C LEU A 161 -18.70 3.15 -10.96
N MET A 162 -19.51 4.22 -10.88
CA MET A 162 -20.95 4.12 -10.93
C MET A 162 -21.19 3.42 -12.25
N GLY A 163 -21.55 2.14 -12.17
CA GLY A 163 -21.99 1.40 -13.33
C GLY A 163 -23.06 2.24 -13.99
N GLU A 164 -22.73 2.82 -15.14
CA GLU A 164 -23.73 3.18 -16.12
C GLU A 164 -24.38 1.84 -16.46
N SER A 165 -25.45 1.53 -15.73
CA SER A 165 -26.41 0.50 -16.12
C SER A 165 -26.81 0.87 -17.53
N ASN A 166 -26.19 0.17 -18.46
CA ASN A 166 -26.58 0.09 -19.85
C ASN A 166 -27.97 -0.55 -19.87
N ASP A 167 -28.99 0.24 -19.55
CA ASP A 167 -30.39 -0.03 -19.88
C ASP A 167 -30.57 0.21 -21.37
N GLY A 168 -29.87 -0.61 -22.15
CA GLY A 168 -30.21 -0.88 -23.54
C GLY A 168 -31.39 -1.84 -23.54
N GLU A 169 -32.59 -1.32 -23.31
CA GLU A 169 -33.82 -2.01 -23.69
C GLU A 169 -33.88 -2.05 -25.22
N GLU A 170 -33.34 -3.13 -25.79
CA GLU A 170 -33.88 -3.68 -27.02
C GLU A 170 -35.24 -4.28 -26.69
N ASP A 171 -36.33 -3.71 -27.20
CA ASP A 171 -37.54 -4.50 -27.44
C ASP A 171 -38.12 -4.20 -28.83
N SER A 172 -38.33 -5.31 -29.53
CA SER A 172 -38.69 -5.42 -30.93
C SER A 172 -40.10 -5.99 -31.00
N SER A 173 -41.07 -5.29 -31.61
CA SER A 173 -42.20 -5.94 -32.28
C SER A 173 -43.10 -4.97 -33.08
N GLU A 174 -43.08 -5.20 -34.40
CA GLU A 174 -44.14 -5.23 -35.44
C GLU A 174 -45.48 -4.46 -35.29
N GLU A 175 -45.80 -3.75 -36.40
CA GLU A 175 -47.09 -3.37 -37.03
C GLU A 175 -48.42 -3.51 -36.27
N ILE A 176 -49.34 -2.51 -36.36
CA ILE A 176 -50.46 -2.45 -37.35
C ILE A 176 -50.97 -1.00 -37.53
N ALA A 177 -51.40 -0.68 -38.76
CA ALA A 177 -51.93 0.57 -39.31
C ALA A 177 -53.25 1.12 -38.71
N ASP A 178 -53.47 2.44 -38.83
CA ASP A 178 -54.46 3.08 -39.74
C ASP A 178 -54.73 4.55 -39.36
N GLY A 179 -54.93 5.44 -40.34
CA GLY A 179 -55.80 6.62 -40.15
C GLY A 179 -55.22 8.04 -40.07
N VAL A 180 -54.82 8.59 -41.24
CA VAL A 180 -55.26 9.89 -41.81
C VAL A 180 -54.74 11.27 -41.27
N SER A 181 -54.13 12.00 -42.22
CA SER A 181 -54.13 13.46 -42.51
C SER A 181 -53.60 14.51 -41.51
N GLY A 182 -52.61 15.28 -41.98
CA GLY A 182 -52.63 16.74 -41.85
C GLY A 182 -51.30 17.52 -41.99
N GLY A 183 -50.99 18.04 -43.20
CA GLY A 183 -50.21 19.27 -43.53
C GLY A 183 -48.71 19.32 -43.16
N GLY A 184 -47.74 19.63 -44.05
CA GLY A 184 -47.53 20.93 -44.73
C GLY A 184 -47.15 22.00 -43.69
N TYR A 185 -46.02 22.70 -43.64
CA TYR A 185 -45.13 23.34 -44.64
C TYR A 185 -43.74 23.58 -43.98
N GLY A 186 -42.61 23.59 -44.69
CA GLY A 186 -41.89 24.82 -45.12
C GLY A 186 -40.91 25.36 -44.05
N PHE A 187 -39.59 25.23 -44.25
CA PHE A 187 -38.63 26.33 -44.50
C PHE A 187 -38.46 27.28 -43.28
N ASP A 188 -37.30 27.40 -42.62
CA ASP A 188 -36.14 28.18 -43.10
C ASP A 188 -34.84 27.80 -42.37
N ASP A 189 -33.78 27.73 -43.18
CA ASP A 189 -32.38 27.94 -42.84
C ASP A 189 -32.15 29.44 -42.55
N MET A 190 -31.56 29.82 -41.41
CA MET A 190 -30.70 31.00 -41.31
C MET A 190 -29.70 30.89 -40.16
N ASN A 191 -28.49 30.55 -40.57
CA ASN A 191 -27.23 30.99 -39.99
C ASN A 191 -27.19 32.53 -39.82
N LEU A 192 -26.64 33.04 -38.69
CA LEU A 192 -25.75 34.21 -38.58
C LEU A 192 -25.71 34.78 -37.14
N SER A 193 -24.59 34.57 -36.45
CA SER A 193 -23.65 35.63 -36.03
C SER A 193 -22.39 35.02 -35.43
#